data_AF-A0A831U5Y2-F1
#
_entry.id   AF-A0A831U5Y2-F1
#
_cell.length_a   1.000
_cell.length_b   1.000
_cell.length_c   1.000
_cell.angle_alpha   90.00
_cell.angle_beta   90.00
_cell.angle_gamma   90.00
#
_symmetry.space_group_name_H-M   'P 1'
#
loop_
_entity.id
_entity.type
_entity.pdbx_description
1 polymer ?
#
loop_
_entity_poly.entity_id
_entity_poly.type
_entity_poly.pdbx_seq_one_letter_code
_entity_poly.pdbx_strand_id
1 'polypeptide(L)' 'MAYRGHVENGTVVLDEPIDIPHGTPVTVVTVASQADDLVALARKVYEGLSPEEIDEIEAMALDRSRFFKGE' A
#
# COMPACT_ATOMS: atom_id res chain seq x y z
N MET A 1 -8.21 -5.15 21.16
CA MET A 1 -6.97 -5.96 21.04
C MET A 1 -6.86 -6.41 19.59
N ALA A 2 -5.65 -6.47 19.04
CA ALA A 2 -5.43 -6.92 17.67
C ALA A 2 -4.76 -8.29 17.70
N TYR A 3 -5.27 -9.23 16.90
CA TYR A 3 -4.74 -10.58 16.77
C TYR A 3 -4.09 -10.75 15.40
N ARG A 4 -3.05 -11.58 15.34
CA ARG A 4 -2.37 -11.92 14.09
C ARG A 4 -2.95 -13.19 13.50
N GLY A 5 -2.92 -13.24 12.18
CA GLY A 5 -3.42 -14.37 11.41
C GLY A 5 -3.04 -14.22 9.95
N HIS A 6 -3.27 -15.28 9.21
CA HIS A 6 -3.05 -15.35 7.77
C HIS A 6 -4.30 -15.87 7.06
N VAL A 7 -4.33 -15.70 5.74
CA VAL A 7 -5.41 -16.25 4.92
C VAL A 7 -4.96 -17.57 4.31
N GLU A 8 -5.70 -18.64 4.56
CA GLU A 8 -5.50 -19.95 3.96
C GLU A 8 -6.80 -20.40 3.29
N ASN A 9 -6.78 -20.65 1.98
CA ASN A 9 -7.96 -21.06 1.20
C ASN A 9 -9.19 -20.14 1.39
N GLY A 10 -8.95 -18.83 1.50
CA GLY A 10 -10.01 -17.83 1.74
C GLY A 10 -10.53 -17.77 3.17
N THR A 11 -9.94 -18.53 4.10
CA THR A 11 -10.29 -18.54 5.52
C THR A 11 -9.24 -17.76 6.30
N VAL A 12 -9.66 -16.90 7.22
CA VAL A 12 -8.74 -16.22 8.17
C VAL A 12 -8.41 -17.20 9.29
N VAL A 13 -7.13 -17.60 9.36
CA VAL A 13 -6.58 -18.48 10.40
C VAL A 13 -5.77 -17.63 11.36
N LEU A 14 -6.04 -17.76 12.66
CA LEU A 14 -5.29 -17.05 13.69
C LEU A 14 -4.00 -17.81 13.99
N ASP A 15 -2.89 -17.09 14.10
CA ASP A 15 -1.56 -17.70 14.26
C ASP A 15 -1.36 -18.30 15.67
N GLU A 16 -2.09 -17.76 16.65
CA GLU A 16 -2.03 -18.17 18.05
C GLU A 16 -3.42 -18.64 18.53
N PRO A 17 -3.50 -19.70 19.35
CA PRO A 17 -4.75 -20.09 19.97
C PRO A 17 -5.29 -18.99 20.89
N ILE A 18 -6.55 -18.62 20.70
CA ILE A 18 -7.21 -17.61 21.52
C ILE A 18 -8.58 -18.10 21.96
N ASP A 19 -8.96 -17.74 23.19
CA ASP A 19 -10.27 -18.02 23.75
C ASP A 19 -11.19 -16.81 23.52
N ILE A 20 -11.83 -16.78 22.35
CA ILE A 20 -12.85 -15.78 22.01
C ILE A 20 -14.23 -16.45 22.01
N PRO A 21 -15.25 -15.86 22.68
CA PRO A 21 -16.60 -16.38 22.66
C PRO A 21 -17.17 -16.51 21.24
N HIS A 22 -17.92 -17.58 21.00
CA HIS A 22 -18.58 -17.79 19.72
C HIS A 22 -19.54 -16.64 19.39
N GLY A 23 -19.53 -16.19 18.12
CA GLY A 23 -20.35 -15.07 17.65
C GLY A 23 -19.78 -13.68 17.97
N THR A 24 -18.56 -13.59 18.51
CA THR A 24 -17.89 -12.30 18.71
C THR A 24 -17.69 -11.60 17.36
N PRO A 25 -18.20 -10.37 17.18
CA PRO A 25 -17.97 -9.61 15.96
C PRO A 25 -16.50 -9.20 15.88
N VAL A 26 -15.90 -9.41 14.71
CA VAL A 26 -14.50 -9.06 14.44
C VAL A 26 -14.40 -8.14 13.24
N THR A 27 -13.34 -7.32 13.21
CA THR A 27 -12.95 -6.54 12.03
C THR A 27 -11.64 -7.12 11.52
N VAL A 28 -11.61 -7.49 10.24
CA VAL A 28 -10.38 -7.95 9.59
C VAL A 28 -9.70 -6.75 8.94
N VAL A 29 -8.48 -6.46 9.37
CA VAL A 29 -7.63 -5.43 8.77
C VAL A 29 -6.47 -6.12 8.11
N THR A 30 -6.40 -6.08 6.78
CA THR A 30 -5.25 -6.59 6.05
C THR A 30 -4.07 -5.65 6.22
N VAL A 31 -2.95 -6.17 6.72
CA VAL A 31 -1.67 -5.45 6.61
C VAL A 31 -1.28 -5.44 5.14
N ALA A 32 -1.44 -4.29 4.48
CA ALA A 32 -0.94 -4.11 3.13
C ALA A 32 0.57 -4.35 3.16
N SER A 33 1.07 -5.37 2.48
CA SER A 33 2.51 -5.65 2.40
C SER A 33 3.27 -4.61 1.55
N GLN A 34 2.74 -3.40 1.37
CA GLN A 34 3.15 -2.47 0.32
C GLN A 34 3.51 -1.07 0.78
N ALA A 35 3.36 -0.69 2.05
CA ALA A 35 3.75 0.66 2.46
C ALA A 35 5.27 0.91 2.27
N ASP A 36 6.10 -0.07 2.62
CA ASP A 36 7.56 -0.02 2.38
C ASP A 36 7.91 -0.25 0.91
N ASP A 37 7.08 -0.98 0.17
CA ASP A 37 7.27 -1.27 -1.26
C ASP A 37 6.95 -0.04 -2.14
N LEU A 38 6.00 0.81 -1.75
CA LEU A 38 5.65 1.99 -2.55
C LEU A 38 6.79 3.02 -2.60
N VAL A 39 7.52 3.21 -1.50
CA VAL A 39 8.69 4.09 -1.49
C VAL A 39 9.83 3.47 -2.30
N ALA A 40 10.06 2.16 -2.16
CA ALA A 40 11.05 1.44 -2.95
C ALA A 40 10.74 1.47 -4.45
N LEU A 41 9.46 1.32 -4.82
CA LEU A 41 8.95 1.39 -6.18
C LEU A 41 9.08 2.81 -6.75
N ALA A 42 8.73 3.84 -5.98
CA ALA A 42 8.89 5.23 -6.39
C ALA A 42 10.35 5.58 -6.69
N ARG A 43 11.31 5.02 -5.93
CA ARG A 43 12.75 5.22 -6.19
C ARG A 43 13.21 4.66 -7.53
N LYS A 44 12.60 3.56 -8.02
CA LYS A 44 12.95 2.97 -9.33
C LYS A 44 12.65 3.90 -10.50
N VAL A 45 11.73 4.84 -10.35
CA VAL A 45 11.38 5.81 -11.41
C VAL A 45 12.58 6.69 -11.77
N TYR A 46 13.45 6.99 -10.80
CA TYR A 46 14.60 7.88 -10.97
C TYR A 46 15.94 7.15 -11.17
N GLU A 47 15.94 5.81 -11.14
CA GLU A 47 17.16 5.03 -11.21
C GLU A 47 17.80 5.11 -12.61
N GLY A 48 19.05 5.59 -12.66
CA GLY A 48 19.81 5.71 -13.92
C GLY A 48 19.53 6.97 -14.74
N LEU A 49 18.65 7.85 -14.26
CA LEU A 49 18.36 9.14 -14.90
C LEU A 49 19.40 10.20 -14.55
N SER A 50 19.63 11.13 -15.48
CA SER A 50 20.42 12.34 -15.23
C SER A 50 19.62 13.36 -14.41
N PRO A 51 20.28 14.34 -13.75
CA PRO A 51 19.59 15.42 -13.06
C PRO A 51 18.59 16.17 -13.95
N GLU A 52 18.94 16.41 -15.21
CA GLU A 52 18.09 17.13 -16.16
C GLU A 52 16.82 16.34 -16.52
N GLU A 53 16.92 15.01 -16.64
CA GLU A 53 15.78 14.13 -16.89
C GLU A 53 14.84 14.06 -15.68
N ILE A 54 15.40 14.11 -14.47
CA ILE A 54 14.62 14.18 -13.22
C ILE A 54 13.83 15.50 -13.18
N ASP A 55 14.48 16.63 -13.46
CA ASP A 55 13.85 17.95 -13.47
C ASP A 55 12.67 18.02 -14.45
N GLU A 56 12.79 17.40 -15.62
CA GLU A 56 11.71 17.32 -16.61
C GLU A 56 10.51 16.52 -16.09
N ILE A 57 10.76 15.37 -15.45
CA ILE A 57 9.71 14.54 -14.84
C ILE A 57 8.98 15.31 -13.72
N GLU A 58 9.73 15.99 -12.86
CA GLU A 58 9.14 16.78 -11.78
C GLU A 58 8.29 17.94 -12.32
N ALA A 59 8.76 18.63 -13.36
CA ALA A 59 8.00 19.68 -14.02
C ALA A 59 6.68 19.16 -14.60
N MET A 60 6.69 17.98 -15.23
CA MET A 60 5.47 17.34 -15.74
C MET A 60 4.51 16.90 -14.62
N ALA A 61 5.04 16.32 -13.53
CA ALA A 61 4.23 15.85 -12.41
C ALA A 61 3.59 17.01 -11.63
N LEU A 62 4.26 18.17 -11.57
CA LEU A 62 3.75 19.38 -10.95
C LEU A 62 2.76 20.14 -11.85
N ASP A 63 2.78 19.91 -13.16
CA ASP A 63 1.79 20.46 -14.10
C ASP A 63 0.42 19.76 -13.97
N ARG A 64 -0.33 20.19 -12.95
CA ARG A 64 -1.70 19.71 -12.68
C ARG A 64 -2.73 20.24 -13.67
N SER A 65 -2.38 21.16 -14.58
CA SER A 65 -3.32 21.74 -15.54
C SER A 65 -3.91 20.71 -16.51
N ARG A 66 -3.17 19.61 -16.72
CA ARG A 66 -3.58 18.49 -17.58
C ARG A 66 -4.49 17.47 -16.89
N PHE A 67 -4.50 17.46 -15.55
CA PHE A 67 -5.27 16.50 -14.75
C PHE A 67 -6.66 17.04 -14.35
N PHE A 68 -6.85 18.36 -14.33
CA PHE A 68 -8.11 19.00 -13.92
C PHE A 68 -8.83 19.72 -15.07
N LYS A 69 -8.86 19.14 -16.28
CA LYS A 69 -9.73 19.62 -17.37
C LYS A 69 -11.14 19.03 -17.24
N GLY A 70 -12.06 19.82 -16.66
CA GLY A 70 -13.52 19.64 -16.65
C GLY A 70 -14.02 18.68 -15.57
N GLU A 71 -15.03 19.00 -14.76
CA GLU A 71 -16.26 19.77 -15.07
C GLU A 71 -16.34 21.18 -14.48
#